data_AF-A0A816BQN1-F1
#
_entry.id   AF-A0A816BQN1-F1
#
_cell.length_a   1.000
_cell.length_b   1.000
_cell.length_c   1.000
_cell.angle_alpha   90.00
_cell.angle_beta   90.00
_cell.angle_gamma   90.00
#
_symmetry.space_group_name_H-M   'P 1'
#
loop_
_entity.id
_entity.type
_entity.pdbx_description
1 polymer ?
#
loop_
_entity_poly.entity_id
_entity_poly.type
_entity_poly.pdbx_seq_one_letter_code
_entity_poly.pdbx_strand_id
1 'polypeptide(L)'
;MIGEAILPTDSTVLLGREDQSEAEYHPHAYKLYRTRFWILFVFSFLAFNQCMFWLTFSPIARSTEIYYNVTEATVDLLLNWGPIIFIPCLPITYKLLNSRNGLRKCILLVAISCFIATILRVIPSIVTIHGKKHVSGIAVPFLHLGQIINAACGPLVMAP
;
A
#
# COMPACT_ATOMS: atom_id res chain seq x y z
N MET A 1 -33.85 -14.19 77.48
CA MET A 1 -34.46 -12.93 77.02
C MET A 1 -33.32 -11.95 76.78
N ILE A 2 -33.09 -11.60 75.50
CA ILE A 2 -32.58 -10.32 74.95
C ILE A 2 -31.17 -9.92 75.43
N GLY A 3 -30.12 -10.05 74.62
CA GLY A 3 -29.72 -9.13 73.55
C GLY A 3 -28.52 -8.32 74.09
N GLU A 4 -27.31 -8.41 73.54
CA GLU A 4 -26.85 -7.67 72.37
C GLU A 4 -25.69 -8.41 71.70
N ALA A 5 -25.84 -8.70 70.41
CA ALA A 5 -24.72 -9.03 69.54
C ALA A 5 -24.12 -7.71 69.06
N ILE A 6 -22.91 -7.41 69.50
CA ILE A 6 -22.10 -6.28 69.02
C ILE A 6 -21.70 -6.60 67.57
N LEU A 7 -22.45 -6.04 66.62
CA LEU A 7 -22.11 -6.02 65.20
C LEU A 7 -20.86 -5.15 65.01
N PRO A 8 -19.73 -5.68 64.47
CA PRO A 8 -18.66 -4.84 64.00
C PRO A 8 -19.20 -4.01 62.84
N THR A 9 -19.10 -2.69 62.98
CA THR A 9 -19.59 -1.69 62.05
C THR A 9 -18.84 -1.84 60.73
N ASP A 10 -19.57 -2.26 59.70
CA ASP A 10 -19.16 -2.54 58.32
C ASP A 10 -18.77 -1.27 57.53
N SER A 11 -18.15 -0.29 58.20
CA SER A 11 -17.83 1.03 57.62
C SER A 11 -16.38 1.11 57.17
N THR A 12 -15.48 0.38 57.83
CA THR A 12 -14.03 0.34 57.53
C THR A 12 -13.70 -0.60 56.37
N VAL A 13 -14.53 -1.62 56.12
CA VAL A 13 -14.37 -2.52 54.97
C VAL A 13 -14.86 -1.87 53.68
N LEU A 14 -15.88 -1.01 53.75
CA LEU A 14 -16.35 -0.25 52.59
C LEU A 14 -15.44 0.91 52.22
N LEU A 15 -14.85 1.61 53.21
CA LEU A 15 -13.84 2.64 52.93
C LEU A 15 -12.59 2.05 52.25
N GLY A 16 -12.18 0.83 52.60
CA GLY A 16 -11.06 0.15 51.96
C GLY A 16 -11.35 -0.41 50.56
N ARG A 17 -12.62 -0.43 50.13
CA ARG A 17 -13.05 -0.99 48.84
C ARG A 17 -13.44 0.08 47.81
N GLU A 18 -13.71 1.31 48.25
CA GLU A 18 -13.96 2.45 47.35
C GLU A 18 -12.65 3.05 46.81
N ASP A 19 -11.55 2.99 47.59
CA ASP A 19 -10.24 3.53 47.18
C ASP A 19 -9.49 2.68 46.12
N GLN A 20 -9.92 1.44 45.85
CA GLN A 20 -9.24 0.53 44.91
C GLN A 20 -9.93 0.38 43.55
N SER A 21 -11.04 1.09 43.31
CA SER A 21 -11.76 1.06 42.02
C SER A 21 -11.56 2.29 41.15
N GLU A 22 -10.68 3.22 41.54
CA GLU A 22 -10.12 4.19 40.61
C GLU A 22 -8.95 3.51 39.89
N ALA A 23 -9.28 2.62 38.95
CA ALA A 23 -8.32 2.20 37.95
C ALA A 23 -7.79 3.47 37.28
N GLU A 24 -6.59 3.88 37.67
CA GLU A 24 -5.88 5.05 37.17
C GLU A 24 -5.88 4.99 35.65
N TYR A 25 -6.86 5.68 35.05
CA TYR A 25 -6.94 5.87 33.61
C TYR A 25 -5.78 6.79 33.29
N HIS A 26 -4.62 6.21 33.03
CA HIS A 26 -3.54 6.90 32.34
C HIS A 26 -4.07 7.11 30.93
N PRO A 27 -4.54 8.31 30.54
CA PRO A 27 -4.78 8.56 29.13
C PRO A 27 -3.43 8.30 28.46
N HIS A 28 -3.34 7.24 27.66
CA HIS A 28 -2.16 6.98 26.85
C HIS A 28 -2.00 8.23 25.99
N ALA A 29 -1.14 9.15 26.43
CA ALA A 29 -0.91 10.41 25.76
C ALA A 29 -0.21 10.06 24.45
N TYR A 30 -1.03 9.89 23.41
CA TYR A 30 -0.54 9.60 22.07
C TYR A 30 0.29 10.78 21.63
N LYS A 31 1.61 10.64 21.72
CA LYS A 31 2.54 11.65 21.23
C LYS A 31 2.37 11.73 19.71
N LEU A 32 1.65 12.75 19.28
CA LEU A 32 1.40 13.03 17.87
C LEU A 32 2.70 13.51 17.22
N TYR A 33 3.38 12.59 16.54
CA TYR A 33 4.53 12.93 15.72
C TYR A 33 4.03 13.45 14.37
N ARG A 34 4.25 14.74 14.06
CA ARG A 34 3.92 15.34 12.75
C ARG A 34 4.53 14.56 11.58
N THR A 35 5.67 13.92 11.81
CA THR A 35 6.37 13.06 10.85
C THR A 35 5.52 11.86 10.39
N ARG A 36 4.59 11.34 11.21
CA ARG A 36 3.71 10.23 10.81
C ARG A 36 2.72 10.64 9.73
N PHE A 37 2.16 11.84 9.84
CA PHE A 37 1.27 12.40 8.82
C PHE A 37 1.99 12.65 7.50
N TRP A 38 3.26 13.07 7.57
CA TRP A 38 4.09 13.19 6.36
C TRP A 38 4.31 11.84 5.67
N ILE A 39 4.62 10.79 6.43
CA ILE A 39 4.81 9.43 5.88
C ILE A 39 3.51 8.89 5.28
N LEU A 40 2.38 9.11 5.94
CA LEU A 40 1.05 8.75 5.41
C LEU A 40 0.75 9.50 4.11
N PHE A 41 1.03 10.80 4.06
CA PHE A 41 0.84 11.58 2.84
C PHE A 41 1.69 11.06 1.68
N VAL A 42 2.99 10.80 1.91
CA VAL A 42 3.89 10.24 0.89
C VAL A 42 3.42 8.86 0.44
N PHE A 43 2.98 8.01 1.37
CA PHE A 43 2.44 6.70 1.07
C PHE A 43 1.17 6.79 0.21
N SER A 44 0.20 7.62 0.59
CA SER A 44 -1.03 7.84 -0.18
C SER A 44 -0.74 8.45 -1.56
N PHE A 45 0.23 9.36 -1.66
CA PHE A 45 0.64 9.93 -2.94
C PHE A 45 1.28 8.88 -3.86
N LEU A 46 2.14 8.01 -3.33
CA LEU A 46 2.72 6.89 -4.09
C LEU A 46 1.66 5.87 -4.52
N ALA A 47 0.72 5.54 -3.63
CA ALA A 47 -0.43 4.69 -3.94
C ALA A 47 -1.27 5.27 -5.07
N PHE A 48 -1.56 6.57 -5.01
CA PHE A 48 -2.30 7.28 -6.05
C PHE A 48 -1.58 7.23 -7.40
N ASN A 49 -0.25 7.49 -7.42
CA ASN A 49 0.54 7.42 -8.66
C ASN A 49 0.53 5.99 -9.24
N GLN A 50 0.74 4.98 -8.40
CA GLN A 50 0.71 3.57 -8.80
C GLN A 50 -0.64 3.21 -9.46
N CYS A 51 -1.76 3.63 -8.85
CA CYS A 51 -3.10 3.42 -9.40
C CYS A 51 -3.32 4.19 -10.70
N MET A 52 -2.91 5.46 -10.78
CA MET A 52 -3.04 6.29 -11.98
C MET A 52 -2.29 5.66 -13.16
N PHE A 53 -1.09 5.13 -12.92
CA PHE A 53 -0.30 4.42 -13.94
C PHE A 53 -0.93 3.12 -14.41
N TRP A 54 -1.60 2.42 -13.50
CA TRP A 54 -2.32 1.21 -13.84
C TRP A 54 -3.53 1.53 -14.73
N LEU A 55 -4.32 2.53 -14.34
CA LEU A 55 -5.54 2.91 -15.05
C LEU A 55 -5.28 3.58 -16.40
N THR A 56 -4.06 4.06 -16.66
CA THR A 56 -3.70 4.74 -17.92
C THR A 56 -4.03 3.91 -19.17
N PHE A 57 -3.94 2.59 -19.11
CA PHE A 57 -4.24 1.72 -20.26
C PHE A 57 -5.72 1.41 -20.46
N SER A 58 -6.56 1.67 -19.45
CA SER A 58 -8.00 1.43 -19.54
C SER A 58 -8.71 2.35 -20.56
N PRO A 59 -8.55 3.69 -20.52
CA PRO A 59 -9.22 4.57 -21.48
C PRO A 59 -8.51 4.65 -22.84
N ILE A 60 -7.23 4.25 -22.91
CA ILE A 60 -6.39 4.44 -24.10
C ILE A 60 -6.14 3.14 -24.87
N ALA A 61 -6.88 2.07 -24.56
CA ALA A 61 -6.71 0.75 -25.15
C ALA A 61 -6.79 0.78 -26.69
N ARG A 62 -7.85 1.40 -27.23
CA ARG A 62 -8.05 1.55 -28.68
C ARG A 62 -6.99 2.42 -29.36
N SER A 63 -6.51 3.45 -28.67
CA SER A 63 -5.42 4.30 -29.20
C SER A 63 -4.09 3.55 -29.19
N THR A 64 -3.86 2.70 -28.18
CA THR A 64 -2.67 1.84 -28.05
C THR A 64 -2.65 0.77 -29.14
N GLU A 65 -3.80 0.18 -29.44
CA GLU A 65 -4.00 -0.78 -30.54
C GLU A 65 -3.58 -0.18 -31.88
N ILE A 66 -4.08 1.02 -32.20
CA ILE A 66 -3.78 1.73 -33.44
C ILE A 66 -2.31 2.18 -33.49
N TYR A 67 -1.77 2.68 -32.38
CA TYR A 67 -0.43 3.26 -32.32
C TYR A 67 0.68 2.20 -32.33
N TYR A 68 0.50 1.09 -31.61
CA TYR A 68 1.49 0.01 -31.53
C TYR A 68 1.21 -1.15 -32.51
N ASN A 69 0.10 -1.09 -33.26
CA ASN A 69 -0.34 -2.14 -34.18
C ASN A 69 -0.41 -3.51 -33.49
N VAL A 70 -0.89 -3.53 -32.25
CA VAL A 70 -1.04 -4.73 -31.41
C VAL A 70 -2.51 -5.10 -31.31
N THR A 71 -2.81 -6.39 -31.12
CA THR A 71 -4.17 -6.87 -30.92
C THR A 71 -4.75 -6.39 -29.58
N GLU A 72 -6.07 -6.18 -29.51
CA GLU A 72 -6.82 -5.89 -28.28
C GLU A 72 -6.41 -6.83 -27.11
N ALA A 73 -6.27 -8.13 -27.38
CA ALA A 73 -5.83 -9.13 -26.40
C ALA A 73 -4.47 -8.83 -25.75
N THR A 74 -3.53 -8.20 -26.45
CA THR A 74 -2.22 -7.80 -25.89
C THR A 74 -2.38 -6.62 -24.93
N VAL A 75 -3.33 -5.72 -25.23
CA VAL A 75 -3.66 -4.59 -24.36
C VAL A 75 -4.42 -5.06 -23.13
N ASP A 76 -5.33 -6.02 -23.27
CA ASP A 76 -6.01 -6.64 -22.13
C ASP A 76 -5.02 -7.38 -21.23
N LEU A 77 -3.99 -8.00 -21.81
CA LEU A 77 -2.93 -8.64 -21.04
C LEU A 77 -2.16 -7.63 -20.16
N LEU A 78 -2.00 -6.37 -20.59
CA LEU A 78 -1.38 -5.31 -19.76
C LEU A 78 -2.16 -5.06 -18.47
N LEU A 79 -3.50 -5.16 -18.51
CA LEU A 79 -4.35 -5.02 -17.31
C LEU A 79 -4.35 -6.30 -16.47
N ASN A 80 -4.26 -7.48 -17.11
CA ASN A 80 -4.21 -8.77 -16.41
C ASN A 80 -2.90 -9.04 -15.66
N TRP A 81 -1.78 -8.40 -16.05
CA TRP A 81 -0.53 -8.50 -15.29
C TRP A 81 -0.67 -8.09 -13.84
N GLY A 82 -1.63 -7.21 -13.57
CA GLY A 82 -1.98 -6.79 -12.24
C GLY A 82 -2.31 -7.91 -11.26
N PRO A 83 -3.46 -8.60 -11.42
CA PRO A 83 -3.82 -9.77 -10.62
C PRO A 83 -2.78 -10.90 -10.66
N ILE A 84 -2.15 -11.13 -11.83
CA ILE A 84 -1.15 -12.19 -12.01
C ILE A 84 0.06 -11.99 -11.09
N ILE A 85 0.57 -10.75 -10.99
CA ILE A 85 1.72 -10.42 -10.15
C ILE A 85 1.30 -10.19 -8.69
N PHE A 86 0.04 -9.83 -8.45
CA PHE A 86 -0.49 -9.70 -7.09
C PHE A 86 -0.34 -11.01 -6.30
N ILE A 87 -0.74 -12.16 -6.89
CA ILE A 87 -0.70 -13.48 -6.25
C ILE A 87 0.69 -13.84 -5.69
N PRO A 88 1.80 -13.83 -6.46
CA PRO A 88 3.13 -14.15 -5.95
C PRO A 88 3.72 -13.08 -5.03
N CYS A 89 3.31 -11.82 -5.17
CA CYS A 89 3.82 -10.74 -4.31
C CYS A 89 3.19 -10.73 -2.91
N LEU A 90 2.01 -11.33 -2.70
CA LEU A 90 1.38 -11.42 -1.38
C LEU A 90 2.27 -12.08 -0.29
N PRO A 91 2.80 -13.31 -0.46
CA PRO A 91 3.64 -13.94 0.55
C PRO A 91 4.95 -13.16 0.79
N ILE A 92 5.50 -12.53 -0.25
CA ILE A 92 6.70 -11.69 -0.15
C ILE A 92 6.41 -10.46 0.71
N THR A 93 5.28 -9.81 0.46
CA THR A 93 4.83 -8.61 1.18
C THR A 93 4.56 -8.94 2.65
N TYR A 94 3.88 -10.06 2.92
CA TYR A 94 3.63 -10.54 4.29
C TYR A 94 4.94 -10.77 5.06
N LYS A 95 5.91 -11.47 4.45
CA LYS A 95 7.22 -11.72 5.06
C LYS A 95 8.00 -10.42 5.31
N LEU A 96 7.90 -9.46 4.40
CA LEU A 96 8.57 -8.16 4.51
C LEU A 96 7.95 -7.29 5.60
N LEU A 97 6.62 -7.29 5.74
CA LEU A 97 5.91 -6.54 6.76
C LEU A 97 6.21 -7.06 8.17
N ASN A 98 6.33 -8.39 8.33
CA ASN A 98 6.69 -9.02 9.60
C ASN A 98 8.17 -8.81 9.99
N SER A 99 8.97 -8.15 9.16
CA SER A 99 10.37 -7.84 9.46
C SER A 99 10.52 -6.51 10.24
N ARG A 100 11.63 -6.36 10.97
CA ARG A 100 11.95 -5.10 11.66
C ARG A 100 12.00 -3.94 10.65
N ASN A 101 11.25 -2.87 10.94
CA ASN A 101 11.03 -1.71 10.07
C ASN A 101 10.31 -2.01 8.74
N GLY A 102 9.45 -3.03 8.68
CA GLY A 102 8.73 -3.47 7.48
C GLY A 102 8.08 -2.33 6.71
N LEU A 103 7.31 -1.46 7.39
CA LEU A 103 6.62 -0.34 6.74
C LEU A 103 7.56 0.62 6.00
N ARG A 104 8.72 0.97 6.59
CA ARG A 104 9.71 1.84 5.92
C ARG A 104 10.29 1.18 4.67
N LYS A 105 10.55 -0.13 4.74
CA LYS A 105 11.07 -0.91 3.60
C LYS A 105 10.02 -1.01 2.50
N CYS A 106 8.75 -1.23 2.83
CA CYS A 106 7.65 -1.27 1.87
C CYS A 106 7.54 0.05 1.11
N ILE A 107 7.52 1.19 1.82
CA ILE A 107 7.43 2.52 1.18
C ILE A 107 8.62 2.77 0.26
N LEU A 108 9.84 2.43 0.70
CA LEU A 108 11.05 2.60 -0.11
C LEU A 108 11.02 1.72 -1.37
N LEU A 109 10.57 0.46 -1.24
CA LEU A 109 10.41 -0.44 -2.38
C LEU A 109 9.34 0.07 -3.36
N VAL A 110 8.19 0.53 -2.88
CA VAL A 110 7.15 1.12 -3.73
C VAL A 110 7.68 2.35 -4.46
N ALA A 111 8.39 3.23 -3.78
CA ALA A 111 8.98 4.43 -4.38
C ALA A 111 10.01 4.08 -5.49
N ILE A 112 10.93 3.15 -5.21
CA ILE A 112 11.94 2.71 -6.17
C ILE A 112 11.27 2.00 -7.36
N SER A 113 10.35 1.09 -7.11
CA SER A 113 9.66 0.37 -8.18
C SER A 113 8.79 1.30 -9.03
N CYS A 114 8.10 2.28 -8.45
CA CYS A 114 7.37 3.30 -9.22
C CYS A 114 8.32 4.15 -10.07
N PHE A 115 9.48 4.52 -9.55
CA PHE A 115 10.49 5.28 -10.29
C PHE A 115 11.06 4.46 -11.47
N ILE A 116 11.38 3.18 -11.24
CA ILE A 116 11.85 2.29 -12.31
C ILE A 116 10.74 2.07 -13.37
N ALA A 117 9.51 1.82 -12.94
CA ALA A 117 8.38 1.61 -13.85
C ALA A 117 8.10 2.84 -14.74
N THR A 118 8.21 4.04 -14.17
CA THR A 118 8.04 5.29 -14.93
C THR A 118 9.18 5.50 -15.92
N ILE A 119 10.43 5.27 -15.53
CA ILE A 119 11.58 5.33 -16.45
C ILE A 119 11.39 4.36 -17.63
N LEU A 120 11.01 3.10 -17.35
CA LEU A 120 10.81 2.09 -18.38
C LEU A 120 9.68 2.44 -19.36
N ARG A 121 8.69 3.25 -18.95
CA ARG A 121 7.62 3.77 -19.84
C ARG A 121 8.03 5.03 -20.60
N VAL A 122 8.92 5.84 -20.04
CA VAL A 122 9.43 7.05 -20.70
C VAL A 122 10.39 6.70 -21.84
N ILE A 123 11.22 5.66 -21.69
CA ILE A 123 12.17 5.21 -22.73
C ILE A 123 11.51 4.97 -24.10
N PRO A 124 10.47 4.13 -24.23
CA PRO A 124 9.79 3.93 -25.51
C PRO A 124 9.12 5.22 -25.99
N SER A 125 8.60 6.07 -25.10
CA SER A 125 7.99 7.35 -25.50
C SER A 125 9.00 8.31 -26.16
N ILE A 126 10.23 8.39 -25.65
CA ILE A 126 11.30 9.22 -26.22
C ILE A 126 11.81 8.64 -27.55
N VAL A 127 11.96 7.31 -27.62
CA VAL A 127 12.45 6.61 -28.82
C VAL A 127 11.42 6.65 -29.96
N THR A 128 10.12 6.62 -29.65
CA THR A 128 9.05 6.58 -30.66
C THR A 128 8.86 7.91 -31.41
N ILE A 129 9.22 9.04 -30.80
CA ILE A 129 9.15 10.38 -31.44
C ILE A 129 10.03 10.46 -32.71
N HIS A 130 11.02 9.58 -32.88
CA HIS A 130 11.93 9.57 -34.03
C HIS A 130 11.47 8.75 -35.27
N GLY A 131 10.17 8.48 -35.44
CA GLY A 131 9.58 8.27 -36.77
C GLY A 131 9.82 6.93 -37.47
N LYS A 132 10.09 5.82 -36.78
CA LYS A 132 10.27 4.49 -37.42
C LYS A 132 9.08 3.56 -37.19
N LYS A 133 8.42 3.14 -38.27
CA LYS A 133 7.27 2.20 -38.34
C LYS A 133 7.49 0.81 -37.67
N HIS A 134 8.68 0.50 -37.16
CA HIS A 134 9.02 -0.73 -36.42
C HIS A 134 8.88 -0.60 -34.88
N VAL A 135 8.07 0.35 -34.41
CA VAL A 135 7.89 0.70 -32.99
C VAL A 135 7.41 -0.50 -32.13
N SER A 136 6.64 -1.41 -32.71
CA SER A 136 5.95 -2.49 -31.99
C SER A 136 6.92 -3.46 -31.29
N GLY A 137 8.06 -3.78 -31.89
CA GLY A 137 8.97 -4.82 -31.37
C GLY A 137 9.70 -4.47 -30.07
N ILE A 138 9.97 -3.18 -29.83
CA ILE A 138 10.75 -2.72 -28.66
C ILE A 138 9.85 -2.01 -27.64
N ALA A 139 8.82 -1.28 -28.08
CA ALA A 139 7.98 -0.54 -27.14
C ALA A 139 7.06 -1.45 -26.32
N VAL A 140 6.48 -2.48 -26.95
CA VAL A 140 5.56 -3.42 -26.30
C VAL A 140 6.19 -4.15 -25.12
N PRO A 141 7.39 -4.77 -25.22
CA PRO A 141 8.01 -5.44 -24.08
C PRO A 141 8.40 -4.47 -22.95
N PHE A 142 8.79 -3.23 -23.26
CA PHE A 142 9.06 -2.21 -22.24
C PHE A 142 7.79 -1.79 -21.50
N LEU A 143 6.65 -1.68 -22.21
CA LEU A 143 5.35 -1.40 -21.60
C LEU A 143 4.90 -2.55 -20.69
N HIS A 144 5.08 -3.80 -21.11
CA HIS A 144 4.79 -4.97 -20.26
C HIS A 144 5.69 -5.01 -19.03
N LEU A 145 6.99 -4.77 -19.17
CA LEU A 145 7.93 -4.75 -18.06
C LEU A 145 7.60 -3.64 -17.05
N GLY A 146 7.28 -2.43 -17.55
CA GLY A 146 6.81 -1.33 -16.72
C GLY A 146 5.53 -1.66 -15.95
N GLN A 147 4.58 -2.36 -16.58
CA GLN A 147 3.36 -2.80 -15.89
C GLN A 147 3.59 -3.92 -14.88
N ILE A 148 4.47 -4.88 -15.16
CA ILE A 148 4.80 -5.94 -14.21
C ILE A 148 5.42 -5.34 -12.93
N ILE A 149 6.33 -4.37 -13.08
CA ILE A 149 6.97 -3.69 -11.95
C ILE A 149 5.96 -2.84 -11.19
N ASN A 150 5.07 -2.13 -11.89
CA ASN A 150 3.97 -1.39 -11.26
C ASN A 150 2.98 -2.31 -10.57
N ALA A 151 2.74 -3.52 -11.10
CA ALA A 151 1.85 -4.52 -10.55
C ALA A 151 2.37 -5.09 -9.22
N ALA A 152 3.68 -5.32 -9.13
CA ALA A 152 4.34 -5.75 -7.89
C ALA A 152 4.20 -4.72 -6.75
N CYS A 153 3.97 -3.44 -7.06
CA CYS A 153 3.74 -2.40 -6.06
C CYS A 153 2.35 -2.49 -5.41
N GLY A 154 1.35 -3.07 -6.07
CA GLY A 154 -0.03 -3.14 -5.58
C GLY A 154 -0.14 -3.79 -4.19
N PRO A 155 0.37 -5.02 -3.99
CA PRO A 155 0.39 -5.68 -2.68
C PRO A 155 1.09 -4.88 -1.59
N LEU A 156 2.21 -4.23 -1.91
CA LEU A 156 3.01 -3.44 -0.96
C LEU A 156 2.26 -2.20 -0.45
N VAL A 157 1.33 -1.67 -1.26
CA VAL A 157 0.46 -0.54 -0.91
C VAL A 157 -0.82 -0.99 -0.20
N MET A 158 -1.32 -2.20 -0.50
CA MET A 158 -2.56 -2.73 0.08
C MET A 158 -2.37 -3.57 1.34
N ALA A 159 -1.14 -3.79 1.80
CA ALA A 159 -0.83 -4.56 3.00
C ALA A 159 -0.44 -3.72 4.23
N PRO A 160 -1.13 -2.62 4.59
CA PRO A 160 -0.83 -1.93 5.84
C PRO A 160 -1.06 -2.85 7.06
#